data_AF-A0A059PDI8-F1
#
_entry.id   AF-A0A059PDI8-F1
#
_cell.length_a   1.000
_cell.length_b   1.000
_cell.length_c   1.000
_cell.angle_alpha   90.00
_cell.angle_beta   90.00
_cell.angle_gamma   90.00
#
_symmetry.space_group_name_H-M   'P 1'
#
loop_
_entity.id
_entity.type
_entity.pdbx_description
1 polymer ?
#
loop_
_entity_poly.entity_id
_entity_poly.type
_entity_poly.pdbx_seq_one_letter_code
_entity_poly.pdbx_strand_id
1 'polypeptide(L)'
;SSQTQKGYDYMTKLNYLFRDTRFFLIKSNNIDNVQLSKGKSVWATLPQNDANLNQAFKEARNVLLIFSVNESGKFAGFARMAAPSRRDIPQVAWVLPPSISPKALGGVIELDWICRKELSFNATLHLHNTWNEGKPVKIGRDGQEIEPKIGGELCRLFPEDEQ
;
A
#
# COMPACT_ATOMS: atom_id res chain seq x y z
N SER A 1 5.09 24.76 -21.23
CA SER A 1 6.41 24.80 -20.57
C SER A 1 6.36 24.43 -19.08
N SER A 2 5.30 24.79 -18.34
CA SER A 2 5.16 24.54 -16.90
C SER A 2 4.69 23.13 -16.51
N GLN A 3 3.79 22.50 -17.28
CA GLN A 3 3.29 21.14 -17.01
C GLN A 3 4.38 20.07 -17.15
N THR A 4 5.26 20.20 -18.15
CA THR A 4 6.40 19.30 -18.37
C THR A 4 7.42 19.35 -17.24
N GLN A 5 7.58 20.51 -16.59
CA GLN A 5 8.49 20.67 -15.45
C GLN A 5 7.90 20.10 -14.15
N LYS A 6 6.59 20.26 -13.92
CA LYS A 6 5.88 19.64 -12.79
C LYS A 6 5.94 18.10 -12.84
N GLY A 7 5.69 17.51 -14.00
CA GLY A 7 5.77 16.06 -14.16
C GLY A 7 7.19 15.51 -13.93
N TYR A 8 8.22 16.26 -14.33
CA TYR A 8 9.62 15.88 -14.08
C TYR A 8 9.97 15.92 -12.59
N ASP A 9 9.49 16.91 -11.86
CA ASP A 9 9.67 17.01 -10.40
C ASP A 9 8.95 15.88 -9.65
N TYR A 10 7.72 15.55 -10.05
CA TYR A 10 6.95 14.44 -9.48
C TYR A 10 7.65 13.09 -9.70
N MET A 11 8.07 12.79 -10.92
CA MET A 11 8.83 11.56 -11.23
C MET A 11 10.15 11.48 -10.46
N THR A 12 10.84 12.62 -10.31
CA THR A 12 12.08 12.69 -9.53
C THR A 12 11.83 12.37 -8.05
N LYS A 13 10.80 12.97 -7.46
CA LYS A 13 10.37 12.69 -6.07
C LYS A 13 10.03 11.21 -5.86
N LEU A 14 9.27 10.60 -6.78
CA LEU A 14 8.98 9.17 -6.73
C LEU A 14 10.24 8.31 -6.81
N ASN A 15 11.18 8.67 -7.70
CA ASN A 15 12.44 7.93 -7.83
C ASN A 15 13.27 7.98 -6.53
N TYR A 16 13.28 9.11 -5.82
CA TYR A 16 13.92 9.20 -4.50
C TYR A 16 13.18 8.38 -3.45
N LEU A 17 11.85 8.43 -3.46
CA LEU A 17 11.00 7.67 -2.54
C LEU A 17 11.17 6.16 -2.73
N PHE A 18 11.43 5.68 -3.94
CA PHE A 18 11.56 4.25 -4.22
C PHE A 18 12.97 3.68 -3.95
N ARG A 19 13.95 4.51 -3.56
CA ARG A 19 15.27 4.02 -3.15
C ARG A 19 15.19 3.34 -1.79
N ASP A 20 15.76 2.13 -1.70
CA ASP A 20 15.78 1.29 -0.50
C ASP A 20 14.38 1.10 0.11
N THR A 21 13.41 0.86 -0.78
CA THR A 21 11.99 0.79 -0.46
C THR A 21 11.47 -0.63 -0.63
N ARG A 22 10.72 -1.08 0.37
CA ARG A 22 10.00 -2.35 0.33
C ARG A 22 8.53 -2.11 0.02
N PHE A 23 7.93 -2.97 -0.79
CA PHE A 23 6.56 -2.83 -1.27
C PHE A 23 5.73 -4.02 -0.84
N PHE A 24 4.54 -3.76 -0.28
CA PHE A 24 3.63 -4.80 0.18
C PHE A 24 2.24 -4.60 -0.43
N LEU A 25 1.66 -5.70 -0.92
CA LEU A 25 0.28 -5.75 -1.36
C LEU A 25 -0.64 -5.91 -0.15
N ILE A 26 -1.56 -4.96 0.04
CA ILE A 26 -2.59 -4.98 1.07
C ILE A 26 -3.93 -5.31 0.42
N LYS A 27 -4.55 -6.40 0.87
CA LYS A 27 -5.82 -6.89 0.36
C LYS A 27 -6.91 -6.65 1.40
N SER A 28 -7.81 -5.71 1.09
CA SER A 28 -9.01 -5.47 1.90
C SER A 28 -10.20 -6.22 1.31
N ASN A 29 -11.02 -6.82 2.17
CA ASN A 29 -12.31 -7.38 1.78
C ASN A 29 -13.43 -6.33 1.70
N ASN A 30 -13.24 -5.16 2.31
CA ASN A 30 -14.22 -4.09 2.33
C ASN A 30 -13.63 -2.78 1.80
N ILE A 31 -14.36 -2.14 0.89
CA ILE A 31 -14.06 -0.80 0.37
C ILE A 31 -14.13 0.26 1.47
N ASP A 32 -15.05 0.13 2.44
CA ASP A 32 -15.23 1.07 3.53
C ASP A 32 -13.97 1.22 4.38
N ASN A 33 -13.27 0.10 4.65
CA ASN A 33 -12.00 0.12 5.37
C ASN A 33 -10.93 0.92 4.60
N VAL A 34 -10.88 0.77 3.27
CA VAL A 34 -9.93 1.53 2.44
C VAL A 34 -10.29 3.01 2.42
N GLN A 35 -11.58 3.37 2.35
CA GLN A 35 -12.02 4.76 2.43
C GLN A 35 -11.71 5.38 3.80
N LEU A 36 -11.96 4.63 4.88
CA LEU A 36 -11.63 5.02 6.24
C LEU A 36 -10.12 5.24 6.42
N SER A 37 -9.32 4.36 5.83
CA SER A 37 -7.86 4.47 5.79
C SER A 37 -7.38 5.72 5.05
N LYS A 38 -8.00 6.04 3.91
CA LYS A 38 -7.72 7.28 3.16
C LYS A 38 -8.10 8.53 3.94
N GLY A 39 -9.23 8.50 4.63
CA GLY A 39 -9.73 9.64 5.40
C GLY A 39 -8.94 9.89 6.68
N LYS A 40 -8.55 8.83 7.40
CA LYS A 40 -7.84 8.92 8.68
C LYS A 40 -6.32 8.75 8.57
N SER A 41 -5.80 8.40 7.41
CA SER A 41 -4.37 8.16 7.17
C SER A 41 -3.77 7.10 8.11
N VAL A 42 -4.52 6.02 8.33
CA VAL A 42 -4.14 4.91 9.20
C VAL A 42 -4.57 3.57 8.62
N TRP A 43 -3.92 2.49 9.05
CA TRP A 43 -4.31 1.12 8.73
C TRP A 43 -4.08 0.19 9.91
N ALA A 44 -4.77 -0.93 9.94
CA ALA A 44 -4.47 -2.04 10.84
C ALA A 44 -4.60 -3.35 10.09
N THR A 45 -3.70 -4.29 10.35
CA THR A 45 -3.69 -5.62 9.73
C THR A 45 -3.52 -6.70 10.80
N LEU A 46 -3.54 -7.96 10.39
CA LEU A 46 -3.35 -9.09 11.30
C LEU A 46 -1.92 -9.11 11.89
N PRO A 47 -1.72 -9.65 13.11
CA PRO A 47 -0.45 -9.57 13.83
C PRO A 47 0.75 -10.12 13.05
N GLN A 48 0.55 -11.12 12.20
CA GLN A 48 1.61 -11.68 11.35
C GLN A 48 2.09 -10.66 10.30
N ASN A 49 1.15 -10.00 9.62
CA ASN A 49 1.48 -8.96 8.64
C ASN A 49 2.04 -7.73 9.33
N ASP A 50 1.49 -7.36 10.49
CA ASP A 50 1.96 -6.27 11.33
C ASP A 50 3.43 -6.45 11.74
N ALA A 51 3.81 -7.65 12.18
CA ALA A 51 5.19 -7.98 12.52
C ALA A 51 6.13 -7.85 11.32
N ASN A 52 5.74 -8.37 10.15
CA ASN A 52 6.53 -8.27 8.91
C ASN A 52 6.70 -6.82 8.46
N LEU A 53 5.65 -6.01 8.50
CA LEU A 53 5.69 -4.59 8.15
C LEU A 53 6.59 -3.79 9.11
N ASN A 54 6.49 -4.06 10.42
CA ASN A 54 7.36 -3.43 11.40
C ASN A 54 8.83 -3.82 11.23
N GLN A 55 9.11 -5.07 10.87
CA GLN A 55 10.47 -5.50 10.56
C GLN A 55 10.98 -4.79 9.31
N ALA A 56 10.18 -4.75 8.23
CA ALA A 56 10.52 -4.03 7.02
C ALA A 56 10.77 -2.54 7.27
N PHE A 57 10.01 -1.91 8.18
CA PHE A 57 10.18 -0.51 8.55
C PHE A 57 11.50 -0.24 9.28
N LYS A 58 12.07 -1.23 9.97
CA LYS A 58 13.39 -1.12 10.62
C LYS A 58 14.54 -1.34 9.64
N GLU A 59 14.34 -2.19 8.64
CA GLU A 59 15.38 -2.63 7.70
C GLU A 59 15.48 -1.75 6.45
N ALA A 60 14.38 -1.10 6.06
CA ALA A 60 14.28 -0.30 4.85
C ALA A 60 14.06 1.17 5.15
N ARG A 61 14.45 2.04 4.21
CA ARG A 61 14.24 3.48 4.34
C ARG A 61 12.78 3.86 4.22
N ASN A 62 12.04 3.16 3.35
CA ASN A 62 10.61 3.35 3.20
C ASN A 62 9.91 2.00 3.06
N VAL A 63 8.68 1.93 3.58
CA VAL A 63 7.77 0.81 3.36
C VAL A 63 6.50 1.36 2.72
N LEU A 64 6.20 0.88 1.51
CA LEU A 64 5.02 1.26 0.75
C LEU A 64 3.98 0.14 0.77
N LEU A 65 2.75 0.52 1.07
CA LEU A 65 1.57 -0.32 1.09
C LEU A 65 0.72 0.00 -0.13
N ILE A 66 0.49 -0.99 -0.98
CA ILE A 66 -0.32 -0.87 -2.19
C ILE A 66 -1.66 -1.54 -1.93
N PHE A 67 -2.73 -0.75 -1.92
CA PHE A 67 -4.05 -1.21 -1.52
C PHE A 67 -4.84 -1.75 -2.70
N SER A 68 -5.52 -2.87 -2.51
CA SER A 68 -6.49 -3.40 -3.45
C SER A 68 -7.66 -4.05 -2.73
N VAL A 69 -8.88 -3.65 -3.09
CA VAL A 69 -10.10 -4.29 -2.60
C VAL A 69 -10.32 -5.59 -3.37
N ASN A 70 -10.64 -6.68 -2.68
CA ASN A 70 -10.94 -7.96 -3.31
C ASN A 70 -12.09 -7.81 -4.31
N GLU A 71 -11.99 -8.52 -5.45
CA GLU A 71 -12.99 -8.51 -6.53
C GLU A 71 -13.25 -7.16 -7.20
N SER A 72 -12.53 -6.10 -6.83
CA SER A 72 -12.72 -4.76 -7.41
C SER A 72 -12.15 -4.60 -8.83
N GLY A 73 -11.26 -5.51 -9.26
CA GLY A 73 -10.56 -5.40 -10.55
C GLY A 73 -9.53 -4.26 -10.63
N LYS A 74 -9.20 -3.62 -9.49
CA LYS A 74 -8.34 -2.43 -9.42
C LYS A 74 -7.52 -2.35 -8.13
N PHE A 75 -6.45 -1.55 -8.20
CA PHE A 75 -5.78 -1.02 -7.02
C PHE A 75 -6.48 0.27 -6.59
N ALA A 76 -6.57 0.47 -5.29
CA ALA A 76 -7.25 1.62 -4.69
C ALA A 76 -6.30 2.79 -4.38
N GLY A 77 -5.00 2.61 -4.56
CA GLY A 77 -3.98 3.61 -4.26
C GLY A 77 -2.80 3.00 -3.51
N PHE A 78 -1.85 3.84 -3.11
CA PHE A 78 -0.71 3.43 -2.29
C PHE A 78 -0.31 4.52 -1.28
N ALA A 79 0.25 4.06 -0.17
CA ALA A 79 0.67 4.91 0.93
C ALA A 79 2.01 4.44 1.49
N ARG A 80 2.78 5.34 2.09
CA ARG A 80 3.99 5.01 2.83
C ARG A 80 3.65 4.85 4.31
N MET A 81 4.27 3.91 5.01
CA MET A 81 4.24 3.89 6.48
C MET A 81 4.96 5.14 7.02
N ALA A 82 4.25 5.97 7.78
CA ALA A 82 4.81 7.15 8.43
C ALA A 82 5.47 6.81 9.77
N ALA A 83 4.95 5.79 10.46
CA ALA A 83 5.41 5.34 11.76
C ALA A 83 5.29 3.81 11.87
N PRO A 84 6.04 3.17 12.79
CA PRO A 84 5.79 1.77 13.14
C PRO A 84 4.39 1.60 13.73
N SER A 85 3.89 0.37 13.73
CA SER A 85 2.60 0.04 14.31
C SER A 85 2.55 0.28 15.81
N ARG A 86 1.48 0.93 16.27
CA ARG A 86 1.29 1.37 17.66
C ARG A 86 0.02 0.81 18.28
N ARG A 87 0.13 0.23 19.48
CA ARG A 87 -1.01 -0.34 20.24
C ARG A 87 -1.54 0.59 21.32
N ASP A 88 -0.77 1.63 21.65
CA ASP A 88 -1.03 2.65 22.65
C ASP A 88 -2.02 3.73 22.16
N ILE A 89 -2.31 3.77 20.86
CA ILE A 89 -3.26 4.72 20.27
C ILE A 89 -4.66 4.11 20.09
N PRO A 90 -5.73 4.94 20.12
CA PRO A 90 -7.09 4.47 19.91
C PRO A 90 -7.25 3.73 18.59
N GLN A 91 -7.77 2.51 18.68
CA GLN A 91 -8.07 1.70 17.51
C GLN A 91 -9.20 2.34 16.70
N VAL A 92 -9.08 2.26 15.38
CA VAL A 92 -10.17 2.68 14.49
C VAL A 92 -11.25 1.60 14.47
N ALA A 93 -12.52 2.02 14.42
CA ALA A 93 -13.66 1.12 14.26
C ALA A 93 -13.71 0.56 12.83
N TRP A 94 -12.85 -0.41 12.53
CA TRP A 94 -12.81 -1.12 11.26
C TRP A 94 -14.07 -1.98 11.05
N VAL A 95 -14.51 -2.10 9.80
CA VAL A 95 -15.58 -3.01 9.43
C VAL A 95 -14.98 -4.39 9.23
N LEU A 96 -15.12 -5.25 10.25
CA LEU A 96 -14.53 -6.59 10.27
C LEU A 96 -15.60 -7.68 10.02
N PRO A 97 -15.22 -8.81 9.40
CA PRO A 97 -16.09 -9.98 9.34
C PRO A 97 -16.47 -10.47 10.74
N PRO A 98 -17.62 -11.15 10.91
CA PRO A 98 -18.03 -11.71 12.20
C PRO A 98 -17.00 -12.65 12.83
N SER A 99 -16.13 -13.26 12.02
CA SER A 99 -15.06 -14.17 12.45
C SER A 99 -13.83 -13.48 13.04
N ILE A 100 -13.70 -12.15 12.93
CA ILE A 100 -12.51 -11.41 13.37
C ILE A 100 -12.91 -10.36 14.41
N SER A 101 -12.43 -10.54 15.64
CA SER A 101 -12.59 -9.51 16.66
C SER A 101 -11.65 -8.32 16.41
N PRO A 102 -12.03 -7.08 16.73
CA PRO A 102 -11.12 -5.92 16.65
C PRO A 102 -9.84 -6.10 17.48
N LYS A 103 -9.90 -6.88 18.57
CA LYS A 103 -8.74 -7.23 19.40
C LYS A 103 -7.75 -8.17 18.72
N ALA A 104 -8.16 -8.84 17.65
CA ALA A 104 -7.29 -9.72 16.87
C ALA A 104 -6.40 -8.96 15.89
N LEU A 105 -6.68 -7.68 15.61
CA LEU A 105 -5.81 -6.83 14.80
C LEU A 105 -4.52 -6.47 15.55
N GLY A 106 -3.48 -6.13 14.79
CA GLY A 106 -2.25 -5.55 15.29
C GLY A 106 -2.42 -4.13 15.82
N GLY A 107 -1.31 -3.40 15.92
CA GLY A 107 -1.38 -1.97 16.21
C GLY A 107 -1.95 -1.18 15.03
N VAL A 108 -2.18 0.10 15.26
CA VAL A 108 -2.50 1.07 14.23
C VAL A 108 -1.20 1.55 13.58
N ILE A 109 -1.15 1.45 12.27
CA ILE A 109 -0.07 1.93 11.41
C ILE A 109 -0.48 3.28 10.84
N GLU A 110 0.33 4.31 11.06
CA GLU A 110 0.11 5.62 10.43
C GLU A 110 0.65 5.62 9.01
N LEU A 111 -0.08 6.25 8.10
CA LEU A 111 0.17 6.21 6.66
C LEU A 111 0.21 7.61 6.06
N ASP A 112 1.21 7.86 5.23
CA ASP A 112 1.24 8.99 4.30
C ASP A 112 0.72 8.53 2.94
N TRP A 113 -0.51 8.89 2.60
CA TRP A 113 -1.09 8.57 1.29
C TRP A 113 -0.43 9.37 0.18
N ILE A 114 0.25 8.67 -0.73
CA ILE A 114 0.94 9.28 -1.88
C ILE A 114 0.00 9.37 -3.08
N CYS A 115 -0.81 8.34 -3.30
CA CYS A 115 -1.84 8.35 -4.32
C CYS A 115 -3.10 7.66 -3.80
N ARG A 116 -4.22 8.38 -3.81
CA ARG A 116 -5.55 7.90 -3.42
C ARG A 116 -6.41 7.54 -4.64
N LYS A 117 -5.91 7.76 -5.85
CA LYS A 117 -6.58 7.40 -7.10
C LYS A 117 -6.45 5.90 -7.38
N GLU A 118 -7.37 5.42 -8.20
CA GLU A 118 -7.45 4.00 -8.56
C GLU A 118 -6.62 3.69 -9.81
N LEU A 119 -6.13 2.45 -9.90
CA LEU A 119 -5.42 1.92 -11.07
C LEU A 119 -6.03 0.58 -11.49
N SER A 120 -6.54 0.51 -12.72
CA SER A 120 -7.11 -0.73 -13.26
C SER A 120 -6.07 -1.83 -13.41
N PHE A 121 -6.44 -3.07 -13.10
CA PHE A 121 -5.59 -4.24 -13.33
C PHE A 121 -5.23 -4.46 -14.81
N ASN A 122 -6.02 -3.92 -15.75
CA ASN A 122 -5.70 -3.99 -17.17
C ASN A 122 -4.44 -3.18 -17.52
N ALA A 123 -4.16 -2.11 -16.79
CA ALA A 123 -2.95 -1.30 -16.99
C ALA A 123 -1.69 -2.02 -16.47
N THR A 124 -1.84 -3.05 -15.64
CA THR A 124 -0.72 -3.73 -14.96
C THR A 124 -0.48 -5.16 -15.47
N LEU A 125 -1.04 -5.53 -16.62
CA LEU A 125 -0.94 -6.89 -17.17
C LEU A 125 0.49 -7.32 -17.51
N HIS A 126 1.37 -6.35 -17.77
CA HIS A 126 2.78 -6.60 -18.08
C HIS A 126 3.64 -6.82 -16.83
N LEU A 127 3.12 -6.50 -15.63
CA LEU A 127 3.88 -6.55 -14.38
C LEU A 127 3.72 -7.92 -13.70
N HIS A 128 4.85 -8.58 -13.47
CA HIS A 128 4.94 -9.91 -12.88
C HIS A 128 5.91 -9.87 -11.68
N ASN A 129 5.47 -10.38 -10.53
CA ASN A 129 6.26 -10.37 -9.31
C ASN A 129 7.06 -11.68 -9.18
N THR A 130 8.37 -11.61 -9.37
CA THR A 130 9.26 -12.78 -9.23
C THR A 130 9.23 -13.37 -7.81
N TRP A 131 8.97 -12.54 -6.79
CA TRP A 131 8.86 -12.95 -5.38
C TRP A 131 7.52 -13.63 -5.06
N ASN A 132 6.65 -13.80 -6.06
CA ASN A 132 5.44 -14.61 -5.99
C ASN A 132 5.33 -15.53 -7.22
N GLU A 133 6.40 -16.30 -7.49
CA GLU A 133 6.43 -17.31 -8.57
C GLU A 133 6.24 -16.72 -9.98
N GLY A 134 6.57 -15.45 -10.18
CA GLY A 134 6.36 -14.77 -11.46
C GLY A 134 4.89 -14.52 -11.80
N LYS A 135 3.97 -14.65 -10.83
CA LYS A 135 2.55 -14.35 -11.03
C LYS A 135 2.36 -12.85 -11.32
N PRO A 136 1.29 -12.47 -12.05
CA PRO A 136 0.93 -11.06 -12.23
C PRO A 136 0.87 -10.31 -10.89
N VAL A 137 1.36 -9.08 -10.83
CA VAL A 137 1.53 -8.32 -9.57
C VAL A 137 0.23 -8.13 -8.77
N LYS A 138 -0.92 -8.16 -9.45
CA LYS A 138 -2.26 -8.12 -8.82
C LYS A 138 -2.61 -9.38 -8.01
N ILE A 139 -1.93 -10.49 -8.27
CA ILE A 139 -2.14 -11.78 -7.62
C ILE A 139 -1.19 -11.87 -6.44
N GLY A 140 -1.75 -11.90 -5.23
CA GLY A 140 -1.02 -12.05 -3.99
C GLY A 140 -1.98 -12.07 -2.80
N ARG A 141 -1.56 -12.69 -1.70
CA ARG A 141 -2.27 -12.64 -0.43
C ARG A 141 -2.10 -11.28 0.25
N ASP A 142 -2.90 -11.00 1.27
CA ASP A 142 -2.67 -9.84 2.13
C ASP A 142 -1.28 -9.92 2.76
N GLY A 143 -0.49 -8.85 2.64
CA GLY A 143 0.90 -8.79 3.11
C GLY A 143 1.92 -9.43 2.16
N GLN A 144 1.55 -9.79 0.92
CA GLN A 144 2.51 -10.28 -0.07
C GLN A 144 3.52 -9.18 -0.41
N GLU A 145 4.81 -9.49 -0.28
CA GLU A 145 5.87 -8.58 -0.67
C GLU A 145 6.06 -8.57 -2.20
N ILE A 146 6.37 -7.39 -2.74
CA ILE A 146 6.57 -7.15 -4.17
C ILE A 146 8.02 -6.75 -4.39
N GLU A 147 8.66 -7.37 -5.38
CA GLU A 147 10.02 -7.03 -5.78
C GLU A 147 10.16 -5.51 -6.02
N PRO A 148 11.18 -4.83 -5.46
CA PRO A 148 11.30 -3.36 -5.52
C PRO A 148 11.20 -2.76 -6.92
N LYS A 149 11.77 -3.43 -7.93
CA LYS A 149 11.68 -2.98 -9.32
C LYS A 149 10.23 -2.94 -9.80
N ILE A 150 9.50 -4.04 -9.58
CA ILE A 150 8.10 -4.20 -9.98
C ILE A 150 7.18 -3.29 -9.16
N GLY A 151 7.44 -3.16 -7.84
CA GLY A 151 6.69 -2.27 -6.96
C GLY A 151 6.82 -0.80 -7.39
N GLY A 152 8.03 -0.36 -7.74
CA GLY A 152 8.28 0.98 -8.27
C GLY A 152 7.62 1.20 -9.63
N GLU A 153 7.69 0.25 -10.56
CA GLU A 153 6.98 0.32 -11.85
C GLU A 153 5.47 0.42 -11.65
N LEU A 154 4.89 -0.42 -10.78
CA LEU A 154 3.47 -0.37 -10.43
C LEU A 154 3.06 0.99 -9.89
N CYS A 155 3.82 1.56 -8.95
CA CYS A 155 3.50 2.86 -8.36
C CYS A 155 3.58 4.01 -9.38
N ARG A 156 4.42 3.91 -10.42
CA ARG A 156 4.50 4.91 -11.50
C ARG A 156 3.31 4.88 -12.46
N LEU A 157 2.58 3.76 -12.53
CA LEU A 157 1.39 3.64 -13.39
C LEU A 157 0.16 4.33 -12.79
N PHE A 158 0.18 4.65 -11.50
CA PHE A 158 -0.91 5.42 -10.90
C PHE A 158 -0.97 6.83 -11.48
N PRO A 159 -2.18 7.38 -11.69
CA PRO A 159 -2.32 8.76 -12.07
C PRO A 159 -1.79 9.66 -10.94
N GLU A 160 -1.19 10.80 -11.33
CA GLU A 160 -0.72 11.81 -10.37
C GLU A 160 -1.90 12.29 -9.50
N ASP A 161 -1.69 12.28 -8.19
CA ASP A 161 -2.67 12.75 -7.22
C ASP A 161 -2.25 14.15 -6.76
N GLU A 162 -2.83 15.17 -7.40
CA GLU A 162 -2.71 16.56 -6.98
C GLU A 162 -3.54 16.75 -5.71
N GLN A 163 -2.99 16.35 -4.55
CA GLN A 163 -3.56 16.72 -3.25
C GLN A 163 -3.50 18.23 -3.02
#